data_AF-A0A7R9K970-F1
#
_entry.id   AF-A0A7R9K970-F1
#
_cell.length_a   1.000
_cell.length_b   1.000
_cell.length_c   1.000
_cell.angle_alpha   90.00
_cell.angle_beta   90.00
_cell.angle_gamma   90.00
#
_symmetry.space_group_name_H-M   'P 1'
#
loop_
_entity.id
_entity.type
_entity.pdbx_description
1 polymer ?
#
loop_
_entity_poly.entity_id
_entity_poly.type
_entity_poly.pdbx_seq_one_letter_code
_entity_poly.pdbx_strand_id
1 'polypeptide(L)'
;MWNNILQERLPPVIDDFLYICDGAYTRNELLAMEIKLLKTLDFDLGVPLSYRFLRRFARCAKTSMPTLTLARYILELSLMDYTLISCSDSKMAAAALLLALKMRFISEWTPTLEYYSGYKLEDIKSLVYRLNEMLHKRKDRDSLSTVVNKYKH
;
A
#
# COMPACT_ATOMS: atom_id res chain seq x y z
N MET A 1 14.14 17.52 -7.33
CA MET A 1 13.18 18.31 -8.11
C MET A 1 12.46 17.52 -9.21
N TRP A 2 12.99 16.39 -9.70
CA TRP A 2 12.43 15.66 -10.86
C TRP A 2 11.43 14.54 -10.54
N ASN A 3 11.28 14.15 -9.28
CA ASN A 3 10.56 12.92 -8.94
C ASN A 3 9.22 13.11 -8.22
N ASN A 4 8.91 14.31 -7.72
CA ASN A 4 7.53 14.67 -7.35
C ASN A 4 6.60 14.76 -8.59
N ILE A 5 7.15 14.80 -9.81
CA ILE A 5 6.42 14.81 -11.09
C ILE A 5 5.84 13.42 -11.45
N LEU A 6 6.36 12.32 -10.88
CA LEU A 6 6.15 10.98 -11.46
C LEU A 6 4.81 10.30 -11.11
N GLN A 7 4.08 10.74 -10.08
CA GLN A 7 2.80 10.12 -9.70
C GLN A 7 1.63 11.10 -9.61
N GLU A 8 1.89 12.36 -9.31
CA GLU A 8 0.86 13.40 -9.17
C GLU A 8 0.95 14.42 -10.30
N ARG A 9 -0.22 14.83 -10.82
CA ARG A 9 -0.30 15.79 -11.94
C ARG A 9 0.15 17.20 -11.52
N LEU A 10 -0.01 17.54 -10.25
CA LEU A 10 0.28 18.84 -9.67
C LEU A 10 0.94 18.61 -8.30
N PRO A 11 2.26 18.40 -8.25
CA PRO A 11 2.92 18.23 -6.97
C PRO A 11 2.90 19.53 -6.15
N PRO A 12 2.80 19.45 -4.81
CA PRO A 12 2.92 20.61 -3.94
C PRO A 12 4.30 21.26 -4.08
N VAL A 13 4.36 22.56 -3.83
CA VAL A 13 5.63 23.30 -3.87
C VAL A 13 6.43 23.05 -2.60
N ILE A 14 7.74 23.32 -2.65
CA ILE A 14 8.61 23.09 -1.50
C ILE A 14 8.16 23.84 -0.23
N ASP A 15 7.55 25.01 -0.41
CA ASP A 15 7.05 25.83 0.70
C ASP A 15 5.85 25.19 1.40
N ASP A 16 5.06 24.37 0.70
CA ASP A 16 3.97 23.59 1.32
C ASP A 16 4.53 22.51 2.25
N PHE A 17 5.62 21.84 1.85
CA PHE A 17 6.30 20.86 2.69
C PHE A 17 6.92 21.50 3.95
N LEU A 18 7.54 22.67 3.80
CA LEU A 18 8.10 23.41 4.94
C LEU A 18 7.01 23.84 5.92
N TYR A 19 5.87 24.28 5.40
CA TYR A 19 4.71 24.63 6.21
C TYR A 19 4.16 23.43 7.00
N ILE A 20 4.02 22.26 6.37
CA ILE A 20 3.55 21.02 7.05
C ILE A 20 4.53 20.58 8.15
N CYS A 21 5.83 20.82 7.96
CA CYS A 21 6.85 20.48 8.94
C CYS A 21 6.98 21.49 10.10
N ASP A 22 6.14 22.52 10.17
CA ASP A 22 6.11 23.51 11.25
C ASP A 22 7.49 24.11 11.61
N GLY A 23 8.26 24.44 10.56
CA GLY A 23 9.61 25.01 10.74
C GLY A 23 10.68 24.05 11.25
N ALA A 24 10.40 22.75 11.35
CA ALA A 24 11.38 21.74 11.78
C ALA A 24 12.59 21.60 10.84
N TYR A 25 12.47 22.05 9.59
CA TYR A 25 13.52 22.00 8.59
C TYR A 25 13.59 23.31 7.80
N THR A 26 14.80 23.68 7.39
CA THR A 26 15.03 24.77 6.44
C THR A 26 14.89 24.27 5.00
N ARG A 27 14.66 25.21 4.07
CA ARG A 27 14.60 24.92 2.63
C ARG A 27 15.85 24.17 2.13
N ASN A 28 17.03 24.59 2.59
CA ASN A 28 18.30 24.00 2.19
C ASN A 28 18.46 22.56 2.70
N GLU A 29 18.02 22.27 3.93
CA GLU A 29 18.06 20.91 4.49
C GLU A 29 17.13 19.97 3.73
N LEU A 30 15.93 20.43 3.38
CA LEU A 30 14.97 19.64 2.61
C LEU A 30 15.50 19.31 1.20
N LEU A 31 16.10 20.29 0.52
CA LEU A 31 16.73 20.08 -0.79
C LEU A 31 17.95 19.16 -0.70
N ALA A 32 18.79 19.33 0.32
CA ALA A 32 19.94 18.46 0.54
C ALA A 32 19.51 17.00 0.75
N MET A 33 18.43 16.77 1.52
CA MET A 33 17.87 15.44 1.72
C MET A 33 17.24 14.86 0.44
N GLU A 34 16.55 15.68 -0.36
CA GLU A 34 16.02 15.23 -1.65
C GLU A 34 17.17 14.75 -2.56
N ILE A 35 18.22 15.55 -2.72
CA ILE A 35 19.38 15.19 -3.55
C ILE A 35 20.06 13.92 -3.02
N LYS A 36 20.23 13.81 -1.69
CA LYS A 36 20.82 12.63 -1.05
C LYS A 36 19.99 11.37 -1.30
N LEU A 37 18.67 11.46 -1.19
CA LEU A 37 17.76 10.34 -1.44
C LEU A 37 17.86 9.89 -2.89
N LEU A 38 17.81 10.82 -3.85
CA LEU A 38 17.89 10.51 -5.27
C LEU A 38 19.22 9.83 -5.65
N LYS A 39 20.34 10.31 -5.09
CA LYS A 39 21.65 9.70 -5.30
C LYS A 39 21.74 8.31 -4.67
N THR A 40 21.18 8.12 -3.47
CA THR A 40 21.16 6.81 -2.79
C THR A 40 20.40 5.76 -3.61
N LEU A 41 19.34 6.17 -4.29
CA LEU A 41 18.54 5.30 -5.15
C LEU A 41 19.08 5.18 -6.59
N ASP A 42 20.22 5.81 -6.90
CA ASP A 42 20.76 5.91 -8.26
C ASP A 42 19.72 6.40 -9.29
N PHE A 43 18.83 7.30 -8.85
CA PHE A 43 17.69 7.79 -9.62
C PHE A 43 16.69 6.70 -10.09
N ASP A 44 16.80 5.46 -9.61
CA ASP A 44 15.82 4.40 -9.86
C ASP A 44 14.63 4.53 -8.90
N LEU A 45 13.57 5.17 -9.39
CA LEU A 45 12.28 5.27 -8.69
C LEU A 45 11.22 4.32 -9.24
N GLY A 46 11.61 3.35 -10.09
CA GLY A 46 10.70 2.45 -10.80
C GLY A 46 10.07 1.35 -9.95
N VAL A 47 9.78 1.61 -8.66
CA VAL A 47 9.35 0.57 -7.71
C VAL A 47 7.87 0.20 -7.91
N PRO A 48 7.54 -1.07 -8.14
CA PRO A 48 6.19 -1.49 -8.45
C PRO A 48 5.31 -1.53 -7.20
N LEU A 49 4.46 -0.52 -7.00
CA LEU A 49 3.58 -0.44 -5.83
C LEU A 49 2.52 -1.56 -5.76
N SER A 50 2.31 -2.13 -4.58
CA SER A 50 1.23 -3.09 -4.26
C SER A 50 -0.13 -2.66 -4.81
N TYR A 51 -0.45 -1.37 -4.69
CA TYR A 51 -1.70 -0.79 -5.18
C TYR A 51 -1.94 -1.00 -6.69
N ARG A 52 -0.88 -0.96 -7.51
CA ARG A 52 -0.98 -1.16 -8.96
C ARG A 52 -1.34 -2.61 -9.29
N PHE A 53 -0.73 -3.58 -8.61
CA PHE A 53 -1.08 -4.99 -8.72
C PHE A 53 -2.51 -5.26 -8.26
N LEU A 54 -2.92 -4.67 -7.13
CA LEU A 54 -4.28 -4.83 -6.61
C LEU A 54 -5.33 -4.39 -7.64
N ARG A 55 -5.14 -3.23 -8.28
CA ARG A 55 -6.04 -2.75 -9.34
C ARG A 55 -6.12 -3.73 -10.52
N ARG A 56 -5.00 -4.33 -10.90
CA ARG A 56 -4.95 -5.34 -11.98
C ARG A 56 -5.72 -6.60 -11.57
N PHE A 57 -5.44 -7.16 -10.39
CA PHE A 57 -6.09 -8.38 -9.92
C PHE A 57 -7.60 -8.19 -9.71
N ALA A 58 -8.01 -7.06 -9.14
CA ALA A 58 -9.43 -6.74 -8.95
C ALA A 58 -10.19 -6.63 -10.29
N ARG A 59 -9.54 -6.14 -11.35
CA ARG A 59 -10.12 -6.14 -12.72
C ARG A 59 -10.30 -7.56 -13.24
N CYS A 60 -9.29 -8.41 -13.12
CA CYS A 60 -9.35 -9.82 -13.53
C CYS A 60 -10.46 -10.59 -12.78
N ALA A 61 -10.62 -10.31 -11.49
CA ALA A 61 -11.65 -10.91 -10.65
C ALA A 61 -13.03 -10.25 -10.73
N LYS A 62 -13.20 -9.20 -11.57
CA LYS A 62 -14.46 -8.42 -11.69
C LYS A 62 -14.99 -7.96 -10.32
N THR A 63 -14.07 -7.54 -9.46
CA THR A 63 -14.36 -7.21 -8.07
C THR A 63 -15.13 -5.89 -7.95
N SER A 64 -16.13 -5.85 -7.06
CA SER A 64 -16.90 -4.63 -6.78
C SER A 64 -16.07 -3.56 -6.06
N MET A 65 -16.43 -2.28 -6.24
CA MET A 65 -15.71 -1.16 -5.60
C MET A 65 -15.62 -1.29 -4.07
N PRO A 66 -16.66 -1.68 -3.32
CA PRO A 66 -16.55 -1.87 -1.87
C PRO A 66 -15.49 -2.91 -1.45
N THR A 67 -15.34 -3.98 -2.23
CA THR A 67 -14.34 -5.02 -1.98
C THR A 67 -12.94 -4.53 -2.31
N LEU A 68 -12.79 -3.79 -3.41
CA LEU A 68 -11.53 -3.15 -3.76
C LEU A 68 -11.11 -2.11 -2.71
N THR A 69 -12.05 -1.31 -2.20
CA THR A 69 -11.81 -0.36 -1.11
C THR A 69 -11.34 -1.08 0.16
N LEU A 70 -11.97 -2.20 0.52
CA LEU A 70 -11.54 -3.01 1.65
C LEU A 70 -10.11 -3.56 1.46
N ALA A 71 -9.79 -4.06 0.26
CA ALA A 71 -8.44 -4.55 -0.04
C ALA A 71 -7.38 -3.42 0.00
N ARG A 72 -7.74 -2.20 -0.45
CA ARG A 72 -6.86 -1.01 -0.34
C ARG A 72 -6.61 -0.63 1.10
N TYR A 73 -7.65 -0.65 1.93
CA TYR A 73 -7.53 -0.42 3.37
C TYR A 73 -6.58 -1.41 4.03
N ILE A 74 -6.69 -2.71 3.72
CA ILE A 74 -5.79 -3.74 4.24
C ILE A 74 -4.33 -3.47 3.82
N LEU A 75 -4.09 -3.13 2.54
CA LEU A 75 -2.75 -2.77 2.06
C LEU A 75 -2.20 -1.53 2.76
N GLU A 76 -2.99 -0.48 2.89
CA GLU A 76 -2.53 0.76 3.51
C GLU A 76 -2.22 0.55 4.99
N LEU A 77 -2.98 -0.29 5.69
CA LEU A 77 -2.66 -0.70 7.05
C LEU A 77 -1.39 -1.52 7.13
N SER A 78 -1.13 -2.39 6.16
CA SER A 78 0.07 -3.23 6.17
C SER A 78 1.38 -2.44 6.14
N LEU A 79 1.35 -1.21 5.62
CA LEU A 79 2.50 -0.28 5.64
C LEU A 79 2.89 0.13 7.07
N MET A 80 1.98 0.01 8.04
CA MET A 80 2.24 0.32 9.45
C MET A 80 2.86 -0.86 10.21
N ASP A 81 2.96 -2.05 9.60
CA ASP A 81 3.54 -3.25 10.20
C ASP A 81 4.88 -3.58 9.55
N TYR A 82 5.97 -3.27 10.27
CA TYR A 82 7.33 -3.49 9.81
C TYR A 82 7.62 -4.98 9.51
N THR A 83 6.90 -5.92 10.12
CA THR A 83 7.15 -7.35 9.88
C THR A 83 6.82 -7.77 8.44
N LEU A 84 6.00 -6.98 7.73
CA LEU A 84 5.54 -7.27 6.37
C LEU A 84 6.48 -6.73 5.28
N ILE A 85 7.52 -5.96 5.66
CA ILE A 85 8.42 -5.27 4.70
C ILE A 85 9.15 -6.22 3.74
N SER A 86 9.39 -7.47 4.14
CA SER A 86 10.07 -8.47 3.31
C SER A 86 9.15 -9.10 2.24
N CYS A 87 7.85 -8.80 2.25
CA CYS A 87 6.89 -9.35 1.30
C CYS A 87 6.89 -8.53 0.01
N SER A 88 6.96 -9.19 -1.14
CA SER A 88 6.85 -8.52 -2.45
C SER A 88 5.49 -7.85 -2.63
N ASP A 89 5.46 -6.71 -3.29
CA ASP A 89 4.25 -5.92 -3.56
C ASP A 89 3.11 -6.68 -4.26
N SER A 90 3.45 -7.52 -5.25
CA SER A 90 2.48 -8.37 -5.96
C SER A 90 1.81 -9.38 -5.01
N LYS A 91 2.59 -10.00 -4.13
CA LYS A 91 2.11 -10.97 -3.14
C LYS A 91 1.26 -10.31 -2.07
N MET A 92 1.65 -9.12 -1.61
CA MET A 92 0.85 -8.28 -0.71
C MET A 92 -0.51 -7.96 -1.30
N ALA A 93 -0.53 -7.52 -2.57
CA ALA A 93 -1.76 -7.22 -3.28
C ALA A 93 -2.69 -8.43 -3.45
N ALA A 94 -2.14 -9.59 -3.79
CA ALA A 94 -2.90 -10.84 -3.91
C ALA A 94 -3.50 -11.26 -2.57
N ALA A 95 -2.71 -11.26 -1.49
CA ALA A 95 -3.15 -11.62 -0.16
C ALA A 95 -4.23 -10.66 0.38
N ALA A 96 -4.04 -9.35 0.20
CA ALA A 96 -5.02 -8.35 0.62
C ALA A 96 -6.35 -8.49 -0.14
N LEU A 97 -6.31 -8.78 -1.45
CA LEU A 97 -7.52 -9.04 -2.23
C LEU A 97 -8.23 -10.30 -1.76
N LEU A 98 -7.50 -11.40 -1.54
CA LEU A 98 -8.09 -12.64 -1.05
C LEU A 98 -8.74 -12.46 0.34
N LEU A 99 -8.08 -11.73 1.25
CA LEU A 99 -8.64 -11.44 2.56
C LEU A 99 -9.94 -10.63 2.43
N ALA A 100 -9.95 -9.58 1.59
CA ALA A 100 -11.15 -8.78 1.36
C ALA A 100 -12.31 -9.59 0.75
N LEU A 101 -12.03 -10.51 -0.19
CA LEU A 101 -13.02 -11.42 -0.78
C LEU A 101 -13.63 -12.35 0.27
N LYS A 102 -12.80 -12.91 1.16
CA LYS A 102 -13.24 -13.77 2.27
C LYS A 102 -14.09 -13.00 3.28
N MET A 103 -13.66 -11.80 3.69
CA MET A 103 -14.40 -10.96 4.65
C MET A 103 -15.80 -10.57 4.15
N ARG A 104 -15.99 -10.49 2.82
CA ARG A 104 -17.27 -10.14 2.21
C ARG A 104 -18.10 -11.34 1.76
N PHE A 105 -17.61 -12.56 1.98
CA PHE A 105 -18.26 -13.80 1.55
C PHE A 105 -18.60 -13.84 0.05
N ILE A 106 -17.76 -13.21 -0.79
CA ILE A 106 -18.03 -13.06 -2.24
C ILE A 106 -17.51 -14.25 -3.04
N SER A 107 -16.24 -14.60 -2.85
CA SER A 107 -15.61 -15.68 -3.61
C SER A 107 -14.36 -16.21 -2.93
N GLU A 108 -13.95 -17.40 -3.35
CA GLU A 108 -12.64 -17.95 -3.05
C GLU A 108 -11.58 -17.50 -4.07
N TRP A 109 -10.36 -18.02 -3.92
CA TRP A 109 -9.28 -17.82 -4.88
C TRP A 109 -9.57 -18.61 -6.16
N THR A 110 -9.83 -17.90 -7.26
CA THR A 110 -10.26 -18.54 -8.52
C THR A 110 -9.07 -18.92 -9.42
N PRO A 111 -9.24 -19.89 -10.33
CA PRO A 111 -8.20 -20.24 -11.31
C PRO A 111 -7.76 -19.04 -12.17
N THR A 112 -8.69 -18.12 -12.45
CA THR A 112 -8.40 -16.86 -13.15
C THR A 112 -7.42 -16.00 -12.35
N LEU A 113 -7.64 -15.86 -11.04
CA LEU A 113 -6.74 -15.09 -10.18
C LEU A 113 -5.38 -15.76 -10.04
N GLU A 114 -5.33 -17.08 -9.90
CA GLU A 114 -4.08 -17.85 -9.89
C GLU A 114 -3.28 -17.62 -11.19
N TYR A 115 -3.94 -17.71 -12.35
CA TYR A 115 -3.30 -17.47 -13.65
C TYR A 115 -2.74 -16.05 -13.80
N TYR A 116 -3.52 -15.01 -13.47
CA TYR A 116 -3.10 -13.61 -13.68
C TYR A 116 -2.16 -13.06 -12.60
N SER A 117 -2.17 -13.64 -11.40
CA SER A 117 -1.28 -13.24 -10.30
C SER A 117 0.00 -14.08 -10.24
N GLY A 118 -0.04 -15.31 -10.78
CA GLY A 118 1.05 -16.27 -10.67
C GLY A 118 1.16 -16.93 -9.30
N TYR A 119 0.20 -16.71 -8.39
CA TYR A 119 0.23 -17.27 -7.04
C TYR A 119 -0.90 -18.27 -6.81
N LYS A 120 -0.53 -19.43 -6.28
CA LYS A 120 -1.46 -20.40 -5.74
C LYS A 120 -1.98 -19.94 -4.38
N LEU A 121 -3.10 -20.50 -3.96
CA LEU A 121 -3.64 -20.23 -2.62
C LEU A 121 -2.61 -20.53 -1.52
N GLU A 122 -1.85 -21.61 -1.65
CA GLU A 122 -0.82 -22.04 -0.70
C GLU A 122 0.29 -21.00 -0.54
N ASP A 123 0.68 -20.33 -1.63
CA ASP A 123 1.74 -19.33 -1.62
C ASP A 123 1.39 -18.11 -0.77
N ILE A 124 0.11 -17.71 -0.78
CA ILE A 124 -0.38 -16.48 -0.14
C ILE A 124 -1.09 -16.72 1.19
N LYS A 125 -1.48 -17.97 1.50
CA LYS A 125 -2.25 -18.32 2.69
C LYS A 125 -1.60 -17.84 4.00
N SER A 126 -0.30 -18.05 4.16
CA SER A 126 0.43 -17.58 5.34
C SER A 126 0.36 -16.05 5.49
N LEU A 127 0.50 -15.32 4.38
CA LEU A 127 0.42 -13.86 4.38
C LEU A 127 -0.99 -13.35 4.68
N VAL A 128 -2.01 -14.03 4.17
CA VAL A 128 -3.41 -13.72 4.49
C VAL A 128 -3.67 -13.83 6.00
N TYR A 129 -3.15 -14.89 6.65
CA TYR A 129 -3.28 -15.01 8.10
C TYR A 129 -2.56 -13.89 8.84
N ARG A 130 -1.34 -13.53 8.43
CA ARG A 130 -0.59 -12.42 9.04
C ARG A 130 -1.33 -11.08 8.89
N LEU A 131 -1.88 -10.80 7.71
CA LEU A 131 -2.72 -9.61 7.48
C LEU A 131 -3.96 -9.63 8.37
N ASN A 132 -4.61 -10.79 8.52
CA ASN A 132 -5.78 -10.91 9.40
C ASN A 132 -5.42 -10.70 10.88
N GLU A 133 -4.31 -11.28 11.35
CA GLU A 133 -3.81 -11.06 12.70
C GLU A 133 -3.50 -9.58 12.97
N MET A 134 -2.86 -8.91 12.01
CA MET A 134 -2.58 -7.48 12.09
C MET A 134 -3.87 -6.66 12.28
N LEU A 135 -4.96 -7.00 11.59
CA LEU A 135 -6.26 -6.34 11.76
C LEU A 135 -6.82 -6.53 13.18
N HIS A 136 -6.62 -7.69 13.80
CA HIS A 136 -7.11 -7.98 15.15
C HIS A 136 -6.26 -7.36 16.26
N LYS A 137 -4.93 -7.47 16.16
CA LYS A 137 -3.97 -6.90 17.14
C LYS A 137 -4.07 -5.38 17.25
N ARG A 138 -4.64 -4.70 16.24
CA ARG A 138 -4.79 -3.25 16.23
C ARG A 138 -5.91 -2.73 17.13
N LYS A 139 -6.87 -3.57 17.55
CA LYS A 139 -7.88 -3.14 18.55
C LYS A 139 -7.24 -2.61 19.85
N ASP A 140 -5.98 -2.99 20.10
CA ASP A 140 -5.23 -2.60 21.29
C ASP A 140 -4.24 -1.44 21.05
N ARG A 141 -4.10 -0.93 19.81
CA ARG A 141 -3.18 0.17 19.45
C ARG A 141 -3.93 1.41 18.97
N ASP A 142 -4.41 2.22 19.91
CA ASP A 142 -5.14 3.47 19.64
C ASP A 142 -4.31 4.57 18.93
N SER A 143 -2.98 4.51 18.97
CA SER A 143 -2.10 5.60 18.51
C SER A 143 -2.03 5.80 16.99
N LEU A 144 -2.43 4.82 16.17
CA LEU A 144 -2.26 4.86 14.71
C LEU A 144 -3.60 4.88 13.95
N SER A 145 -4.59 5.65 14.42
CA SER A 145 -5.97 5.65 13.91
C SER A 145 -6.18 6.29 12.51
N THR A 146 -5.18 7.01 11.98
CA THR A 146 -5.26 7.80 10.73
C THR A 146 -5.83 7.04 9.53
N VAL A 147 -5.28 5.87 9.23
CA VAL A 147 -5.75 5.05 8.09
C VAL A 147 -7.19 4.58 8.30
N VAL A 148 -7.60 4.25 9.52
CA VAL A 148 -8.99 3.87 9.78
C VAL A 148 -9.93 5.04 9.54
N ASN A 149 -9.60 6.22 10.05
CA ASN A 149 -10.45 7.39 9.88
C ASN A 149 -10.57 7.78 8.41
N LYS A 150 -9.50 7.64 7.62
CA LYS A 150 -9.52 7.83 6.16
C LYS A 150 -10.55 6.96 5.45
N TYR A 151 -10.77 5.72 5.88
CA TYR A 151 -11.68 4.76 5.23
C TYR A 151 -13.06 4.67 5.91
N LYS A 152 -13.36 5.52 6.90
CA LYS A 152 -14.71 5.63 7.49
C LYS A 152 -15.65 6.50 6.66
N HIS A 153 -15.11 7.33 5.78
CA HIS A 153 -15.84 8.23 4.87
C HIS A 153 -15.95 7.59 3.48
#